data_AF-A0AA40K3Y5-F1
#
_entry.id   AF-A0AA40K3Y5-F1
#
_cell.length_a   1.000
_cell.length_b   1.000
_cell.length_c   1.000
_cell.angle_alpha   90.00
_cell.angle_beta   90.00
_cell.angle_gamma   90.00
#
_symmetry.space_group_name_H-M   'P 1'
#
loop_
_entity.id
_entity.type
_entity.pdbx_description
1 polymer ?
#
loop_
_entity_poly.entity_id
_entity_poly.type
_entity_poly.pdbx_seq_one_letter_code
_entity_poly.pdbx_strand_id
1 'polypeptide(L)'
;MDAFTTADAITEDLSKQEKFLPDSKLGQDAKGWEAVKAEVLSSGGMFEHAKVVSWEDWKRIDQAEIERGQKAGGKEREKFVRREDMLAVLGVGGKGDQRRK
;
A
#
# COMPACT_ATOMS: atom_id res chain seq x y z
N MET A 1 19.83 4.84 17.78
CA MET A 1 19.21 5.63 16.70
C MET A 1 17.95 4.89 16.29
N ASP A 2 16.82 5.57 16.36
CA ASP A 2 15.47 5.01 16.21
C ASP A 2 14.66 5.91 15.26
N ALA A 3 13.52 5.43 14.77
CA ALA A 3 12.57 6.14 13.91
C ALA A 3 12.20 7.52 14.47
N PHE A 4 12.13 7.69 15.80
CA PHE A 4 11.88 9.00 16.43
C PHE A 4 13.02 9.99 16.20
N THR A 5 14.28 9.58 16.35
CA THR A 5 15.42 10.47 16.07
C THR A 5 15.46 10.89 14.61
N THR A 6 15.08 10.01 13.69
CA THR A 6 14.93 10.35 12.26
C THR A 6 13.78 11.32 12.02
N ALA A 7 12.64 11.14 12.69
CA ALA A 7 11.50 12.03 12.59
C ALA A 7 11.83 13.44 13.12
N ASP A 8 12.59 13.53 14.21
CA ASP A 8 13.07 14.80 14.77
C ASP A 8 13.97 15.53 13.76
N ALA A 9 14.93 14.83 13.14
CA ALA A 9 15.79 15.40 12.11
C ALA A 9 15.00 15.92 10.90
N ILE A 10 14.02 15.14 10.40
CA ILE A 10 13.15 15.56 9.30
C ILE A 10 12.33 16.81 9.69
N THR A 11 11.82 16.84 10.92
CA THR A 11 11.04 17.98 11.43
C THR A 11 11.91 19.23 11.52
N GLU A 12 13.15 19.09 11.97
CA GLU A 12 14.12 20.18 12.03
C GLU A 12 14.39 20.76 10.63
N ASP A 13 14.69 19.91 9.65
CA ASP A 13 14.93 20.33 8.26
C ASP A 13 13.69 20.98 7.63
N LEU A 14 12.51 20.44 7.89
CA LEU A 14 11.24 21.01 7.44
C LEU A 14 10.98 22.40 8.04
N SER A 15 11.28 22.58 9.32
CA SER A 15 11.11 23.85 10.02
C SER A 15 12.05 24.94 9.50
N LYS A 16 13.23 24.54 9.02
CA LYS A 16 14.23 25.42 8.41
C LYS A 16 13.94 25.75 6.95
N GLN A 17 12.85 25.22 6.38
CA GLN A 17 12.49 25.36 4.96
C GLN A 17 13.61 24.91 4.01
N GLU A 18 14.39 23.91 4.43
CA GLU A 18 15.40 23.30 3.57
C GLU A 18 14.74 22.68 2.33
N LYS A 19 15.43 22.72 1.19
CA LYS A 19 14.89 22.20 -0.08
C LYS A 19 14.97 20.67 -0.09
N PHE A 20 13.82 20.00 0.01
CA PHE A 20 13.74 18.54 -0.13
C PHE A 20 13.78 18.07 -1.60
N LEU A 21 13.34 18.90 -2.55
CA LEU A 21 13.39 18.62 -3.99
C LEU A 21 14.07 19.79 -4.72
N PRO A 22 14.87 19.51 -5.76
CA PRO A 22 15.41 20.56 -6.61
C PRO A 22 14.25 21.35 -7.21
N ASP A 23 14.33 22.68 -7.10
CA ASP A 23 13.39 23.68 -7.61
C ASP A 23 11.97 23.78 -7.01
N SER A 24 11.62 22.99 -5.99
CA SER A 24 10.34 23.18 -5.27
C SER A 24 10.47 24.23 -4.15
N LYS A 25 9.52 25.16 -4.04
CA LYS A 25 9.28 25.89 -2.77
C LYS A 25 8.46 24.99 -1.85
N LEU A 26 8.74 25.03 -0.54
CA LEU A 26 7.96 24.28 0.44
C LEU A 26 6.46 24.59 0.30
N GLY A 27 5.66 23.56 0.01
CA GLY A 27 4.21 23.68 -0.19
C GLY A 27 3.73 24.00 -1.62
N GLN A 28 4.61 24.19 -2.61
CA GLN A 28 4.16 24.51 -3.99
C GLN A 28 4.01 23.32 -4.94
N ASP A 29 4.63 22.16 -4.67
CA ASP A 29 4.55 20.99 -5.58
C ASP A 29 4.19 19.66 -4.89
N ALA A 30 3.75 19.70 -3.63
CA ALA A 30 3.48 18.52 -2.79
C ALA A 30 2.16 17.80 -3.16
N LYS A 31 2.04 17.33 -4.40
CA LYS A 31 0.90 16.53 -4.89
C LYS A 31 0.78 15.17 -4.19
N GLY A 32 1.79 14.78 -3.41
CA GLY A 32 1.77 13.68 -2.47
C GLY A 32 1.41 12.35 -3.13
N TRP A 33 0.55 11.59 -2.47
CA TRP A 33 0.14 10.26 -2.91
C TRP A 33 -0.49 10.25 -4.32
N GLU A 34 -1.24 11.28 -4.70
CA GLU A 34 -1.91 11.30 -6.00
C GLU A 34 -0.92 11.41 -7.17
N ALA A 35 0.17 12.17 -7.01
CA ALA A 35 1.23 12.20 -8.01
C ALA A 35 1.98 10.86 -8.11
N VAL A 36 2.33 10.27 -6.96
CA VAL A 36 2.99 8.95 -6.92
C VAL A 36 2.12 7.91 -7.61
N LYS A 37 0.81 7.89 -7.29
CA LYS A 37 -0.15 6.97 -7.88
C LYS A 37 -0.28 7.16 -9.39
N ALA A 38 -0.34 8.41 -9.88
CA ALA A 38 -0.44 8.70 -11.30
C ALA A 38 0.81 8.26 -12.07
N GLU A 39 2.00 8.49 -11.52
CA GLU A 39 3.26 8.05 -12.13
C GLU A 39 3.38 6.52 -12.17
N VAL A 40 3.02 5.86 -11.07
CA VAL A 40 3.28 4.44 -10.86
C VAL A 40 2.23 3.54 -11.54
N LEU A 41 0.96 3.96 -11.57
CA LEU A 41 -0.18 3.12 -11.99
C LEU A 41 -0.81 3.54 -13.32
N SER A 42 -0.30 4.58 -14.00
CA SER A 42 -0.79 4.95 -15.33
C SER A 42 -0.44 3.88 -16.38
N SER A 43 -1.18 3.86 -17.50
CA SER A 43 -0.89 2.94 -18.61
C SER A 43 0.51 3.17 -19.17
N GLY A 44 1.33 2.12 -19.21
CA GLY A 44 2.75 2.21 -19.54
C GLY A 44 3.66 2.61 -18.36
N GLY A 45 3.12 2.80 -17.16
CA GLY A 45 3.87 3.04 -15.93
C GLY A 45 4.58 1.78 -15.42
N MET A 46 5.60 1.96 -14.58
CA MET A 46 6.49 0.88 -14.10
C MET A 46 5.73 -0.25 -13.39
N PHE A 47 4.56 0.05 -12.81
CA PHE A 47 3.74 -0.93 -12.10
C PHE A 47 2.26 -0.82 -12.49
N GLU A 48 1.96 -0.76 -13.79
CA GLU A 48 0.57 -0.71 -14.31
C GLU A 48 -0.36 -1.78 -13.72
N HIS A 49 0.17 -2.96 -13.38
CA HIS A 49 -0.59 -4.07 -12.79
C HIS A 49 -0.53 -4.13 -11.25
N ALA A 50 0.13 -3.19 -10.58
CA ALA A 50 0.19 -3.19 -9.12
C ALA A 50 -1.17 -2.83 -8.51
N LYS A 51 -1.53 -3.59 -7.48
CA LYS A 51 -2.72 -3.31 -6.67
C LYS A 51 -2.32 -2.56 -5.41
N VAL A 52 -2.82 -1.34 -5.26
CA VAL A 52 -2.76 -0.60 -4.00
C VAL A 52 -3.67 -1.30 -2.99
N VAL A 53 -3.11 -1.67 -1.84
CA VAL A 53 -3.85 -2.18 -0.68
C VAL A 53 -3.94 -1.03 0.32
N SER A 54 -5.14 -0.48 0.47
CA SER A 54 -5.39 0.56 1.47
C SER A 54 -5.39 -0.02 2.89
N TRP A 55 -5.40 0.85 3.89
CA TRP A 55 -5.59 0.43 5.29
C TRP A 55 -6.89 -0.35 5.51
N GLU A 56 -7.98 0.07 4.85
CA GLU A 56 -9.26 -0.62 4.91
C GLU A 56 -9.21 -2.01 4.25
N ASP A 57 -8.47 -2.13 3.13
CA ASP A 57 -8.24 -3.41 2.47
C ASP A 57 -7.42 -4.35 3.38
N TRP A 58 -6.37 -3.84 4.01
CA TRP A 58 -5.58 -4.60 4.97
C TRP A 58 -6.45 -5.12 6.13
N LYS A 59 -7.33 -4.28 6.70
CA LYS A 59 -8.25 -4.70 7.78
C LYS A 59 -9.17 -5.84 7.34
N ARG A 60 -9.62 -5.86 6.08
CA ARG A 60 -10.42 -6.97 5.54
C ARG A 60 -9.60 -8.27 5.44
N ILE A 61 -8.35 -8.18 4.99
CA ILE A 61 -7.45 -9.33 4.94
C ILE A 61 -7.17 -9.85 6.35
N ASP A 62 -6.87 -8.97 7.30
CA ASP A 62 -6.62 -9.31 8.70
C ASP A 62 -7.82 -10.04 9.33
N GLN A 63 -9.03 -9.51 9.16
CA GLN A 63 -10.26 -10.16 9.61
C GLN A 63 -10.45 -11.56 9.00
N ALA A 64 -10.17 -11.72 7.71
CA ALA A 64 -10.25 -13.03 7.06
C ALA A 64 -9.21 -14.03 7.61
N GLU A 65 -8.00 -13.57 7.95
CA GLU A 65 -6.98 -14.42 8.61
C GLU A 65 -7.40 -14.83 10.02
N ILE A 66 -8.00 -13.93 10.80
CA ILE A 66 -8.54 -14.22 12.13
C ILE A 66 -9.63 -15.30 12.01
N GLU A 67 -10.60 -15.14 11.11
CA GLU A 67 -11.67 -16.11 10.90
C GLU A 67 -11.14 -17.50 10.46
N ARG A 68 -10.11 -17.52 9.60
CA ARG A 68 -9.43 -18.76 9.21
C ARG A 68 -8.75 -19.42 10.41
N GLY A 69 -8.08 -18.62 11.26
CA GLY A 69 -7.44 -19.09 12.49
C GLY A 69 -8.42 -19.74 13.46
N GLN A 70 -9.57 -19.09 13.67
CA GLN A 70 -10.63 -19.61 14.52
C GLN A 70 -11.17 -20.96 14.00
N LYS A 71 -11.39 -21.07 12.68
CA LYS A 71 -11.85 -22.32 12.03
C LYS A 71 -10.79 -23.42 12.03
N ALA A 72 -9.50 -23.08 12.02
CA ALA A 72 -8.37 -24.01 11.98
C ALA A 72 -7.91 -24.49 13.38
N GLY A 73 -8.81 -24.48 14.37
CA GLY A 73 -8.54 -24.94 15.73
C GLY A 73 -8.33 -23.82 16.76
N GLY A 74 -8.95 -22.65 16.57
CA GLY A 74 -8.96 -21.58 17.57
C GLY A 74 -7.67 -20.76 17.64
N LYS A 75 -6.89 -20.68 16.56
CA LYS A 75 -5.71 -19.81 16.47
C LYS A 75 -6.13 -18.34 16.46
N GLU A 76 -5.27 -17.45 16.96
CA GLU A 76 -5.47 -16.00 16.85
C GLU A 76 -5.68 -15.57 15.38
N ARG A 77 -4.86 -16.11 14.47
CA ARG A 77 -4.98 -15.94 13.03
C ARG A 77 -4.30 -17.08 12.28
N GLU A 78 -4.78 -17.34 11.07
CA GLU A 78 -4.12 -18.20 10.08
C GLU A 78 -3.74 -17.33 8.89
N LYS A 79 -2.45 -17.05 8.72
CA LYS A 79 -1.98 -16.08 7.71
C LYS A 79 -2.19 -16.60 6.29
N PHE A 80 -2.41 -15.69 5.34
CA PHE A 80 -2.26 -16.02 3.93
C PHE A 80 -0.77 -16.11 3.61
N VAL A 81 -0.35 -17.21 2.99
CA VAL A 81 1.05 -17.44 2.60
C VAL A 81 1.30 -17.13 1.13
N ARG A 82 0.25 -16.83 0.38
CA ARG A 82 0.29 -16.45 -1.03
C ARG A 82 -0.38 -15.10 -1.24
N ARG A 83 0.19 -14.29 -2.13
CA ARG A 83 -0.36 -12.97 -2.47
C ARG A 83 -1.73 -13.07 -3.13
N GLU A 84 -1.91 -14.07 -3.98
CA GLU A 84 -3.14 -14.27 -4.75
C GLU A 84 -4.33 -14.48 -3.82
N ASP A 85 -4.12 -15.24 -2.74
CA ASP A 85 -5.14 -15.48 -1.71
C ASP A 85 -5.50 -14.19 -0.95
N MET A 86 -4.50 -13.35 -0.61
CA MET A 86 -4.74 -12.04 0.00
C MET A 86 -5.56 -11.12 -0.91
N LEU A 87 -5.21 -11.07 -2.20
CA LEU A 87 -5.90 -10.23 -3.18
C LEU A 87 -7.30 -10.75 -3.52
N ALA A 88 -7.53 -12.06 -3.43
CA ALA A 88 -8.84 -12.67 -3.62
C ALA A 88 -9.85 -12.21 -2.56
N VAL A 89 -9.43 -12.01 -1.30
CA VAL A 89 -10.27 -11.43 -0.23
C VAL A 89 -10.83 -10.05 -0.63
N LEU A 90 -10.04 -9.29 -1.39
CA LEU A 90 -10.42 -7.95 -1.87
C LEU A 90 -11.26 -7.98 -3.16
N GLY A 91 -11.61 -9.16 -3.66
CA GLY A 91 -12.35 -9.31 -4.92
C GLY A 91 -11.52 -9.02 -6.17
N VAL A 92 -10.18 -9.02 -6.05
CA VAL A 92 -9.26 -8.75 -7.17
C VAL A 92 -8.93 -10.04 -7.96
N GLY A 93 -9.48 -11.19 -7.56
CA GLY A 93 -9.33 -12.46 -8.25
C GLY A 93 -10.61 -12.93 -8.98
N GLY A 94 -10.58 -12.96 -10.31
CA GLY A 94 -11.43 -13.86 -11.11
C GLY A 94 -12.62 -13.26 -11.89
N LYS A 95 -12.38 -12.32 -12.82
CA LYS A 95 -13.20 -12.17 -14.04
C LYS A 95 -12.31 -11.74 -15.21
N GLY A 96 -11.68 -12.71 -15.87
CA GLY A 96 -10.82 -12.40 -17.01
C GLY A 96 -10.09 -13.56 -17.67
N ASP A 97 -10.63 -14.78 -17.66
CA ASP A 97 -10.18 -15.81 -18.62
C ASP A 97 -11.30 -16.83 -18.91
N GLN A 98 -12.32 -16.36 -19.64
CA GLN A 98 -13.27 -17.22 -20.35
C GLN A 98 -13.47 -16.68 -21.77
N ARG A 99 -12.43 -16.79 -22.59
CA ARG A 99 -12.43 -16.66 -24.06
C ARG A 99 -11.24 -17.49 -24.55
N ARG A 100 -11.33 -18.61 -25.28
CA ARG A 100 -12.32 -19.16 -26.21
C ARG A 100 -12.05 -20.68 -26.33
N LYS A 101 -13.10 -21.46 -26.60
CA LYS A 101 -12.97 -22.73 -27.34
C LYS A 101 -12.73 -22.43 -28.83
#